data_AF-A0A9D4PV22-F1
#
_entry.id   AF-A0A9D4PV22-F1
#
_cell.length_a   1.000
_cell.length_b   1.000
_cell.length_c   1.000
_cell.angle_alpha   90.00
_cell.angle_beta   90.00
_cell.angle_gamma   90.00
#
_symmetry.space_group_name_H-M   'P 1'
#
loop_
_entity.id
_entity.type
_entity.pdbx_description
1 polymer ?
#
loop_
_entity_poly.entity_id
_entity_poly.type
_entity_poly.pdbx_seq_one_letter_code
_entity_poly.pdbx_strand_id
1 'polypeptide(L)'
;MKMNHANGAIVRIKLENFISSTSGRNTIIERKITGSKSTWKVNGIVTPQKSVETIVAKLNIQVSNLCQFLPQDRVADFVRMSRQELLEGTERAVGSSELFDLHQRLKELQQKRGTLEATLQGQKTRLEQDRQKVSHLDSEVKKIQEHKEVQHRIERMRQKLAWMEYEDARHLFLDEKNKLRDEEHKLKVKEQEQAPLQSTVDKLSKWQADIAATDKQLFSSVKHELRRKIQEEEGRNERMKKYVDEIAGFEREVAESSREDVEEIKRLNDLSNQRLELLRRRSRDAYEATVWLQQNEGRFKGKIYPPIMTQAGSPFFDAKYVETQIPVKDLLAFVAEYPEDLNSFLGTVRDTRNLRVNGVVVPSESLESFKPRRPLSEIR
;
A
#
# COMPACT_ATOMS: atom_id res chain seq x y z
N MET A 1 141.45 -102.54 -17.67
CA MET A 1 140.12 -103.18 -17.47
C MET A 1 139.33 -102.26 -16.54
N LYS A 2 138.06 -102.00 -16.87
CA LYS A 2 137.23 -100.86 -16.43
C LYS A 2 137.07 -100.71 -14.90
N MET A 3 137.10 -99.46 -14.42
CA MET A 3 136.69 -99.07 -13.06
C MET A 3 135.20 -99.40 -12.82
N ASN A 4 134.88 -99.90 -11.62
CA ASN A 4 133.51 -100.05 -11.12
C ASN A 4 133.37 -99.38 -9.75
N HIS A 5 133.33 -98.05 -9.72
CA HIS A 5 132.82 -97.30 -8.57
C HIS A 5 131.29 -97.17 -8.68
N ALA A 6 130.57 -98.16 -8.15
CA ALA A 6 129.15 -98.00 -7.85
C ALA A 6 128.99 -97.53 -6.38
N ASN A 7 129.52 -96.35 -6.06
CA ASN A 7 129.38 -95.72 -4.74
C ASN A 7 127.96 -95.18 -4.55
N GLY A 8 127.03 -96.03 -4.14
CA GLY A 8 125.71 -95.62 -3.64
C GLY A 8 125.72 -95.53 -2.11
N ALA A 9 125.01 -94.56 -1.55
CA ALA A 9 124.80 -94.45 -0.10
C ALA A 9 123.49 -95.14 0.28
N ILE A 10 123.52 -95.94 1.35
CA ILE A 10 122.32 -96.58 1.91
C ILE A 10 122.15 -96.07 3.33
N VAL A 11 120.99 -95.46 3.60
CA VAL A 11 120.56 -95.06 4.94
C VAL A 11 119.45 -96.02 5.36
N ARG A 12 119.62 -96.66 6.51
CA ARG A 12 118.65 -97.60 7.08
C ARG A 12 118.27 -97.14 8.48
N ILE A 13 116.98 -97.01 8.74
CA ILE A 13 116.43 -96.69 10.04
C ILE A 13 115.51 -97.83 10.45
N LYS A 14 115.67 -98.31 11.68
CA LYS A 14 114.79 -99.28 12.30
C LYS A 14 113.90 -98.54 13.30
N LEU A 15 112.59 -98.55 13.05
CA LEU A 15 111.59 -97.94 13.91
C LEU A 15 110.94 -99.02 14.77
N GLU A 16 111.02 -98.84 16.08
CA GLU A 16 110.41 -99.71 17.08
C GLU A 16 109.28 -98.95 17.77
N ASN A 17 108.06 -99.50 17.69
CA ASN A 17 106.89 -98.89 18.32
C ASN A 17 106.61 -99.60 19.66
N PHE A 18 106.96 -98.95 20.77
CA PHE A 18 106.79 -99.51 22.12
C PHE A 18 105.32 -99.51 22.61
N ILE A 19 104.41 -98.84 21.92
CA ILE A 19 103.03 -98.61 22.39
C ILE A 19 102.09 -99.75 21.99
N SER A 20 102.37 -100.48 20.90
CA SER A 20 101.60 -101.67 20.52
C SER A 20 102.27 -102.93 21.08
N SER A 21 101.88 -103.36 22.27
CA SER A 21 102.36 -104.57 22.95
C SER A 21 101.93 -105.90 22.31
N THR A 22 101.80 -105.95 20.98
CA THR A 22 101.41 -107.15 20.24
C THR A 22 102.35 -107.37 19.05
N SER A 23 103.42 -108.14 19.28
CA SER A 23 104.17 -108.94 18.29
C SER A 23 104.26 -108.38 16.85
N GLY A 24 104.65 -107.12 16.70
CA GLY A 24 104.79 -106.44 15.41
C GLY A 24 106.25 -106.41 14.98
N ARG A 25 106.59 -106.93 13.79
CA ARG A 25 107.94 -106.81 13.21
C ARG A 25 108.36 -105.34 13.18
N ASN A 26 109.55 -105.07 13.71
CA ASN A 26 110.17 -103.74 13.64
C ASN A 26 110.17 -103.23 12.19
N THR A 27 109.72 -102.00 11.99
CA THR A 27 109.61 -101.42 10.64
C THR A 27 110.97 -100.89 10.23
N ILE A 28 111.58 -101.51 9.21
CA ILE A 28 112.87 -101.10 8.66
C ILE A 28 112.62 -100.28 7.41
N ILE A 29 112.98 -98.99 7.45
CA ILE A 29 112.93 -98.09 6.31
C ILE A 29 114.34 -97.92 5.78
N GLU A 30 114.54 -98.25 4.49
CA GLU A 30 115.79 -98.08 3.79
C GLU A 30 115.63 -97.08 2.65
N ARG A 31 116.55 -96.14 2.55
CA ARG A 31 116.70 -95.26 1.41
C ARG A 31 118.05 -95.53 0.76
N LYS A 32 118.03 -95.98 -0.50
CA LYS A 32 119.23 -96.14 -1.32
C LYS A 32 119.32 -94.98 -2.31
N ILE A 33 120.41 -94.23 -2.23
CA ILE A 33 120.72 -93.08 -3.09
C ILE A 33 121.86 -93.49 -4.02
N THR A 34 121.61 -93.46 -5.32
CA THR A 34 122.59 -93.77 -6.36
C THR A 34 122.60 -92.62 -7.36
N GLY A 35 123.62 -91.75 -7.29
CA GLY A 35 123.67 -90.54 -8.10
C GLY A 35 122.47 -89.64 -7.84
N SER A 36 121.71 -89.29 -8.88
CA SER A 36 120.50 -88.47 -8.81
C SER A 36 119.20 -89.24 -8.48
N LYS A 37 119.26 -90.57 -8.39
CA LYS A 37 118.07 -91.42 -8.13
C LYS A 37 118.03 -91.88 -6.68
N SER A 38 116.85 -91.84 -6.08
CA SER A 38 116.61 -92.41 -4.74
C SER A 38 115.51 -93.46 -4.80
N THR A 39 115.74 -94.61 -4.15
CA THR A 39 114.78 -95.72 -4.04
C THR A 39 114.51 -96.01 -2.57
N TRP A 40 113.24 -96.21 -2.23
CA TRP A 40 112.81 -96.49 -0.87
C TRP A 40 112.40 -97.96 -0.74
N LYS A 41 112.76 -98.58 0.36
CA LYS A 41 112.28 -99.92 0.74
C LYS A 41 111.76 -99.91 2.16
N VAL A 42 110.65 -100.60 2.39
CA VAL A 42 110.11 -100.87 3.74
C VAL A 42 110.13 -102.37 3.93
N ASN A 43 110.83 -102.86 4.95
CA ASN A 43 111.00 -104.29 5.25
C ASN A 43 111.50 -105.10 4.03
N GLY A 44 112.39 -104.51 3.22
CA GLY A 44 112.95 -105.12 2.01
C GLY A 44 112.14 -104.91 0.72
N ILE A 45 110.91 -104.43 0.79
CA ILE A 45 110.01 -104.23 -0.36
C ILE A 45 110.12 -102.80 -0.90
N VAL A 46 110.38 -102.66 -2.20
CA VAL A 46 110.43 -101.34 -2.86
C VAL A 46 109.08 -100.66 -2.75
N THR A 47 109.06 -99.48 -2.13
CA THR A 47 107.83 -98.78 -1.74
C THR A 47 107.89 -97.32 -2.23
N PRO A 48 106.82 -96.73 -2.77
CA PRO A 48 106.80 -95.32 -3.15
C PRO A 48 107.02 -94.39 -1.95
N GLN A 49 107.64 -93.23 -2.16
CA GLN A 49 107.90 -92.24 -1.10
C GLN A 49 106.62 -91.85 -0.34
N LYS A 50 105.51 -91.61 -1.05
CA LYS A 50 104.22 -91.26 -0.42
C LYS A 50 103.73 -92.31 0.58
N SER A 51 103.94 -93.60 0.28
CA SER A 51 103.56 -94.68 1.18
C SER A 51 104.47 -94.74 2.42
N VAL A 52 105.76 -94.39 2.27
CA VAL A 52 106.68 -94.22 3.39
C VAL A 52 106.25 -93.05 4.27
N GLU A 53 105.90 -91.91 3.67
CA GLU A 53 105.37 -90.73 4.39
C GLU A 53 104.11 -91.07 5.19
N THR A 54 103.18 -91.84 4.63
CA THR A 54 101.99 -92.32 5.35
C THR A 54 102.34 -93.23 6.53
N ILE A 55 103.34 -94.11 6.40
CA ILE A 55 103.79 -94.99 7.50
C ILE A 55 104.43 -94.16 8.62
N VAL A 56 105.27 -93.19 8.26
CA VAL A 56 105.94 -92.28 9.19
C VAL A 56 104.91 -91.38 9.90
N ALA A 57 103.90 -90.88 9.18
CA ALA A 57 102.80 -90.11 9.75
C ALA A 57 101.94 -90.92 10.74
N LYS A 58 101.67 -92.21 10.44
CA LYS A 58 100.96 -93.13 11.36
C LYS A 58 101.70 -93.37 12.68
N LEU A 59 103.03 -93.25 12.68
CA LEU A 59 103.87 -93.35 13.87
C LEU A 59 104.03 -92.00 14.58
N ASN A 60 103.25 -90.99 14.20
CA ASN A 60 103.33 -89.61 14.71
C ASN A 60 104.72 -88.96 14.57
N ILE A 61 105.43 -89.30 13.49
CA ILE A 61 106.72 -88.69 13.16
C ILE A 61 106.45 -87.64 12.07
N GLN A 62 106.61 -86.36 12.42
CA GLN A 62 106.36 -85.21 11.55
C GLN A 62 107.69 -84.55 11.17
N VAL A 63 108.29 -85.03 10.09
CA VAL A 63 109.60 -84.53 9.61
C VAL A 63 109.56 -83.05 9.19
N SER A 64 108.37 -82.53 8.84
CA SER A 64 108.16 -81.13 8.48
C SER A 64 107.91 -80.20 9.68
N ASN A 65 107.69 -80.74 10.88
CA ASN A 65 107.41 -79.94 12.08
C ASN A 65 108.71 -79.54 12.78
N LEU A 66 109.03 -78.25 12.76
CA LEU A 66 110.25 -77.69 13.38
C LEU A 66 110.32 -77.92 14.90
N CYS A 67 109.18 -78.18 15.55
CA CYS A 67 109.10 -78.47 16.98
C CYS A 67 109.49 -79.92 17.32
N GLN A 68 109.35 -80.86 16.37
CA GLN A 68 109.75 -82.26 16.54
C GLN A 68 111.15 -82.53 15.95
N PHE A 69 111.49 -81.84 14.86
CA PHE A 69 112.78 -81.96 14.21
C PHE A 69 113.33 -80.57 13.87
N LEU A 70 114.46 -80.23 14.48
CA LEU A 70 115.11 -78.93 14.29
C LEU A 70 116.38 -79.08 13.43
N PRO A 71 116.31 -78.91 12.10
CA PRO A 71 117.48 -78.98 11.25
C PRO A 71 118.36 -77.74 11.42
N GLN A 72 119.68 -77.94 11.35
CA GLN A 72 120.69 -76.89 11.55
C GLN A 72 120.47 -75.66 10.66
N ASP A 73 120.04 -75.88 9.41
CA ASP A 73 119.82 -74.79 8.43
C ASP A 73 118.47 -74.05 8.60
N ARG A 74 117.54 -74.54 9.45
CA ARG A 74 116.23 -73.91 9.68
C ARG A 74 115.97 -73.50 11.14
N VAL A 75 117.03 -73.41 11.95
CA VAL A 75 116.92 -72.91 13.34
C VAL A 75 116.36 -71.49 13.37
N ALA A 76 116.69 -70.65 12.39
CA ALA A 76 116.15 -69.30 12.27
C ALA A 76 114.63 -69.28 12.03
N ASP A 77 114.08 -70.26 11.31
CA ASP A 77 112.64 -70.34 11.04
C ASP A 77 111.86 -70.68 12.30
N PHE A 78 112.41 -71.56 13.16
CA PHE A 78 111.83 -71.89 14.45
C PHE A 78 111.75 -70.67 15.39
N VAL A 79 112.80 -69.84 15.44
CA VAL A 79 112.82 -68.62 16.28
C VAL A 79 111.83 -67.56 15.78
N ARG A 80 111.52 -67.55 14.48
CA ARG A 80 110.53 -66.63 13.88
C ARG A 80 109.09 -67.04 14.11
N MET A 81 108.83 -68.30 14.50
CA MET A 81 107.47 -68.77 14.77
C MET A 81 106.83 -67.97 15.92
N SER A 82 105.58 -67.59 15.75
CA SER A 82 104.79 -66.97 16.82
C SER A 82 104.52 -67.97 17.94
N ARG A 83 104.20 -67.46 19.14
CA ARG A 83 103.83 -68.31 20.28
C ARG A 83 102.63 -69.23 19.98
N GLN A 84 101.72 -68.80 19.12
CA GLN A 84 100.56 -69.59 18.69
C GLN A 84 100.98 -70.71 17.73
N GLU A 85 101.84 -70.43 16.76
CA GLU A 85 102.38 -71.43 15.84
C GLU A 85 103.28 -72.44 16.56
N LEU A 86 104.05 -72.00 17.57
CA LEU A 86 104.83 -72.87 18.45
C LEU A 86 103.92 -73.79 19.25
N LEU A 87 102.81 -73.27 19.78
CA LEU A 87 101.81 -74.08 20.48
C LEU A 87 101.18 -75.12 19.55
N GLU A 88 100.72 -74.72 18.37
CA GLU A 88 100.14 -75.64 17.38
C GLU A 88 101.16 -76.69 16.90
N GLY A 89 102.41 -76.28 16.68
CA GLY A 89 103.51 -77.17 16.34
C GLY A 89 103.82 -78.17 17.46
N THR A 90 103.77 -77.71 18.71
CA THR A 90 103.98 -78.57 19.89
C THR A 90 102.82 -79.55 20.09
N GLU A 91 101.57 -79.09 19.95
CA GLU A 91 100.37 -79.92 20.02
C GLU A 91 100.38 -81.02 18.96
N ARG A 92 100.83 -80.70 17.74
CA ARG A 92 100.98 -81.69 16.68
C ARG A 92 102.14 -82.67 16.91
N ALA A 93 103.22 -82.24 17.55
CA ALA A 93 104.42 -83.06 17.78
C ALA A 93 104.31 -84.00 18.99
N VAL A 94 103.75 -83.49 20.10
CA VAL A 94 103.76 -84.15 21.42
C VAL A 94 102.35 -84.56 21.85
N GLY A 95 101.32 -83.84 21.38
CA GLY A 95 99.93 -84.13 21.72
C GLY A 95 99.45 -85.45 21.12
N SER A 96 98.37 -85.99 21.72
CA SER A 96 97.59 -87.05 21.06
C SER A 96 97.09 -86.54 19.71
N SER A 97 96.85 -87.46 18.75
CA SER A 97 96.30 -87.10 17.43
C SER A 97 95.03 -86.23 17.53
N GLU A 98 94.28 -86.32 18.64
CA GLU A 98 93.02 -85.61 18.88
C GLU A 98 93.19 -84.22 19.52
N LEU A 99 94.34 -83.91 20.15
CA LEU A 99 94.53 -82.66 20.90
C LEU A 99 94.47 -81.43 20.00
N PHE A 100 95.14 -81.51 18.85
CA PHE A 100 95.13 -80.44 17.85
C PHE A 100 93.72 -80.20 17.28
N ASP A 101 92.97 -81.28 17.00
CA ASP A 101 91.60 -81.20 16.48
C ASP A 101 90.64 -80.57 17.51
N LEU A 102 90.80 -80.92 18.79
CA LEU A 102 90.05 -80.28 19.89
C LEU A 102 90.35 -78.78 19.99
N HIS A 103 91.62 -78.38 19.87
CA HIS A 103 91.99 -76.96 19.89
C HIS A 103 91.42 -76.21 18.67
N GLN A 104 91.48 -76.77 17.47
CA GLN A 104 90.85 -76.17 16.28
C GLN A 104 89.34 -76.03 16.47
N ARG A 105 88.68 -77.07 17.01
CA ARG A 105 87.25 -77.02 17.30
C ARG A 105 86.91 -75.95 18.35
N LEU A 106 87.75 -75.77 19.36
CA LEU A 106 87.59 -74.72 20.36
C LEU A 106 87.64 -73.33 19.72
N LYS A 107 88.59 -73.08 18.80
CA LYS A 107 88.68 -71.82 18.06
C LYS A 107 87.41 -71.55 17.24
N GLU A 108 86.91 -72.56 16.52
CA GLU A 108 85.65 -72.44 15.77
C GLU A 108 84.46 -72.10 16.67
N LEU A 109 84.34 -72.79 17.82
CA LEU A 109 83.27 -72.54 18.77
C LEU A 109 83.37 -71.15 19.39
N GLN A 110 84.58 -70.65 19.66
CA GLN A 110 84.80 -69.30 20.15
C GLN A 110 84.38 -68.25 19.11
N GLN A 111 84.71 -68.45 17.84
CA GLN A 111 84.27 -67.57 16.75
C GLN A 111 82.74 -67.58 16.61
N LYS A 112 82.12 -68.76 16.62
CA LYS A 112 80.65 -68.91 16.59
C LYS A 112 79.97 -68.27 17.79
N ARG A 113 80.55 -68.38 18.98
CA ARG A 113 80.03 -67.70 20.17
C ARG A 113 80.05 -66.20 19.97
N GLY A 114 81.15 -65.63 19.49
CA GLY A 114 81.25 -64.19 19.23
C GLY A 114 80.23 -63.67 18.20
N THR A 115 80.01 -64.41 17.11
CA THR A 115 79.00 -64.01 16.11
C THR A 115 77.57 -64.11 16.66
N LEU A 116 77.27 -65.16 17.43
CA LEU A 116 75.98 -65.32 18.10
C LEU A 116 75.75 -64.24 19.17
N GLU A 117 76.75 -63.90 19.97
CA GLU A 117 76.69 -62.84 20.97
C GLU A 117 76.43 -61.47 20.32
N ALA A 118 77.14 -61.15 19.23
CA ALA A 118 76.90 -59.93 18.47
C ALA A 118 75.48 -59.88 17.88
N THR A 119 75.00 -61.01 17.34
CA THR A 119 73.63 -61.12 16.81
C THR A 119 72.59 -60.94 17.91
N LEU A 120 72.76 -61.60 19.06
CA LEU A 120 71.87 -61.50 20.21
C LEU A 120 71.82 -60.05 20.74
N GLN A 121 72.96 -59.38 20.80
CA GLN A 121 73.03 -57.99 21.24
C GLN A 121 72.30 -57.06 20.26
N GLY A 122 72.47 -57.26 18.95
CA GLY A 122 71.73 -56.53 17.92
C GLY A 122 70.21 -56.79 17.95
N GLN A 123 69.80 -58.02 18.24
CA GLN A 123 68.38 -58.35 18.41
C GLN A 123 67.79 -57.72 19.67
N LYS A 124 68.54 -57.68 20.78
CA LYS A 124 68.11 -57.02 22.02
C LYS A 124 67.90 -55.52 21.83
N THR A 125 68.84 -54.84 21.17
CA THR A 125 68.71 -53.40 20.90
C THR A 125 67.53 -53.10 19.98
N ARG A 126 67.31 -53.92 18.94
CA ARG A 126 66.15 -53.80 18.06
C ARG A 126 64.83 -54.03 18.80
N LEU A 127 64.76 -55.05 19.65
CA LEU A 127 63.56 -55.32 20.45
C LEU A 127 63.21 -54.13 21.35
N GLU A 128 64.20 -53.50 21.98
CA GLU A 128 63.99 -52.33 22.82
C GLU A 128 63.50 -51.12 22.01
N GLN A 129 64.09 -50.88 20.83
CA GLN A 129 63.61 -49.84 19.90
C GLN A 129 62.17 -50.08 19.47
N ASP A 130 61.81 -51.31 19.12
CA ASP A 130 60.46 -51.64 18.69
C ASP A 130 59.46 -51.56 19.85
N ARG A 131 59.85 -51.90 21.09
CA ARG A 131 59.04 -51.66 22.30
C ARG A 131 58.76 -50.18 22.52
N GLN A 132 59.77 -49.33 22.37
CA GLN A 132 59.60 -47.87 22.48
C GLN A 132 58.65 -47.33 21.41
N LYS A 133 58.77 -47.81 20.16
CA LYS A 133 57.85 -47.45 19.08
C LYS A 133 56.41 -47.85 19.39
N VAL A 134 56.19 -49.09 19.86
CA VAL A 134 54.85 -49.56 20.24
C VAL A 134 54.28 -48.69 21.35
N SER A 135 55.05 -48.41 22.40
CA SER A 135 54.61 -47.53 23.49
C SER A 135 54.26 -46.12 23.00
N HIS A 136 54.99 -45.58 22.04
CA HIS A 136 54.70 -44.27 21.46
C HIS A 136 53.41 -44.30 20.63
N LEU A 137 53.28 -45.28 19.73
CA LEU A 137 52.10 -45.47 18.90
C LEU A 137 50.83 -45.70 19.74
N ASP A 138 50.92 -46.46 20.83
CA ASP A 138 49.79 -46.65 21.75
C ASP A 138 49.32 -45.31 22.35
N SER A 139 50.25 -44.40 22.67
CA SER A 139 49.88 -43.06 23.14
C SER A 139 49.22 -42.23 22.04
N GLU A 140 49.66 -42.33 20.79
CA GLU A 140 49.03 -41.62 19.66
C GLU A 140 47.63 -42.17 19.35
N VAL A 141 47.47 -43.49 19.36
CA VAL A 141 46.18 -44.16 19.17
C VAL A 141 45.19 -43.74 20.23
N LYS A 142 45.60 -43.65 21.52
CA LYS A 142 44.74 -43.14 22.59
C LYS A 142 44.27 -41.70 22.32
N LYS A 143 45.18 -40.80 21.93
CA LYS A 143 44.83 -39.41 21.59
C LYS A 143 43.84 -39.32 20.42
N ILE A 144 44.02 -40.16 19.39
CA ILE A 144 43.09 -40.23 18.25
C ILE A 144 41.72 -40.73 18.71
N GLN A 145 41.69 -41.72 19.60
CA GLN A 145 40.44 -42.26 20.12
C GLN A 145 39.68 -41.22 20.96
N GLU A 146 40.36 -40.52 21.87
CA GLU A 146 39.80 -39.40 22.64
C GLU A 146 39.27 -38.30 21.70
N HIS A 147 40.03 -37.96 20.65
CA HIS A 147 39.59 -36.98 19.66
C HIS A 147 38.30 -37.42 18.96
N LYS A 148 38.21 -38.69 18.53
CA LYS A 148 37.00 -39.24 17.90
C LYS A 148 35.79 -39.20 18.84
N GLU A 149 35.97 -39.52 20.11
CA GLU A 149 34.89 -39.47 21.11
C GLU A 149 34.37 -38.03 21.32
N VAL A 150 35.28 -37.07 21.39
CA VAL A 150 34.93 -35.63 21.47
C VAL A 150 34.21 -35.19 20.20
N GLN A 151 34.67 -35.59 19.02
CA GLN A 151 34.00 -35.28 17.75
C GLN A 151 32.57 -35.85 17.70
N HIS A 152 32.38 -37.11 18.09
CA HIS A 152 31.05 -37.71 18.19
C HIS A 152 30.16 -36.98 19.21
N ARG A 153 30.75 -36.50 20.32
CA ARG A 153 30.01 -35.69 21.30
C ARG A 153 29.60 -34.34 20.73
N ILE A 154 30.47 -33.66 19.99
CA ILE A 154 30.16 -32.39 19.31
C ILE A 154 29.01 -32.60 18.32
N GLU A 155 29.08 -33.65 17.51
CA GLU A 155 28.04 -33.95 16.52
C GLU A 155 26.68 -34.20 17.18
N ARG A 156 26.64 -35.00 18.26
CA ARG A 156 25.41 -35.20 19.06
C ARG A 156 24.89 -33.88 19.64
N MET A 157 25.76 -33.00 20.11
CA MET A 157 25.33 -31.70 20.65
C MET A 157 24.80 -30.77 19.56
N ARG A 158 25.39 -30.77 18.36
CA ARG A 158 24.87 -30.01 17.21
C ARG A 158 23.46 -30.46 16.83
N GLN A 159 23.23 -31.77 16.78
CA GLN A 159 21.89 -32.32 16.52
C GLN A 159 20.89 -31.92 17.60
N LYS A 160 21.29 -31.95 18.88
CA LYS A 160 20.45 -31.47 19.99
C LYS A 160 20.16 -29.97 19.92
N LEU A 161 21.15 -29.17 19.53
CA LEU A 161 20.97 -27.72 19.36
C LEU A 161 19.95 -27.43 18.24
N ALA A 162 20.10 -28.07 17.09
CA ALA A 162 19.16 -27.93 15.98
C ALA A 162 17.74 -28.38 16.36
N TRP A 163 17.61 -29.45 17.15
CA TRP A 163 16.31 -29.88 17.68
C TRP A 163 15.70 -28.84 18.62
N MET A 164 16.50 -28.24 19.50
CA MET A 164 16.04 -27.20 20.42
C MET A 164 15.57 -25.95 19.66
N GLU A 165 16.34 -25.48 18.67
CA GLU A 165 15.96 -24.37 17.81
C GLU A 165 14.64 -24.66 17.05
N TYR A 166 14.48 -25.89 16.55
CA TYR A 166 13.23 -26.33 15.93
C TYR A 166 12.06 -26.30 16.92
N GLU A 167 12.25 -26.81 18.15
CA GLU A 167 11.17 -26.86 19.15
C GLU A 167 10.75 -25.44 19.56
N ASP A 168 11.70 -24.51 19.74
CA ASP A 168 11.40 -23.10 20.04
C ASP A 168 10.61 -22.44 18.89
N ALA A 169 11.07 -22.62 17.64
CA ALA A 169 10.37 -22.11 16.47
C ALA A 169 8.98 -22.73 16.31
N ARG A 170 8.83 -24.02 16.62
CA ARG A 170 7.56 -24.75 16.60
C ARG A 170 6.60 -24.22 17.66
N HIS A 171 7.07 -23.96 18.87
CA HIS A 171 6.26 -23.35 19.93
C HIS A 171 5.74 -21.97 19.51
N LEU A 172 6.63 -21.10 19.01
CA LEU A 172 6.24 -19.78 18.50
C LEU A 172 5.22 -19.87 17.37
N PHE A 173 5.43 -20.78 16.41
CA PHE A 173 4.48 -21.01 15.32
C PHE A 173 3.10 -21.47 15.84
N LEU A 174 3.07 -22.40 16.79
CA LEU A 174 1.82 -22.90 17.36
C LEU A 174 1.06 -21.80 18.11
N ASP A 175 1.78 -20.97 18.88
CA ASP A 175 1.19 -19.84 19.59
C ASP A 175 0.59 -18.81 18.63
N GLU A 176 1.33 -18.41 17.59
CA GLU A 176 0.83 -17.48 16.58
C GLU A 176 -0.33 -18.08 15.76
N LYS A 177 -0.28 -19.37 15.44
CA LYS A 177 -1.38 -20.06 14.77
C LYS A 177 -2.65 -20.06 15.60
N ASN A 178 -2.54 -20.26 16.91
CA ASN A 178 -3.68 -20.19 17.82
C ASN A 178 -4.25 -18.77 17.91
N LYS A 179 -3.39 -17.75 18.03
CA LYS A 179 -3.82 -16.34 18.00
C LYS A 179 -4.52 -15.98 16.70
N LEU A 180 -3.99 -16.39 15.55
CA LEU A 180 -4.61 -16.15 14.25
C LEU A 180 -6.01 -16.76 14.20
N ARG A 181 -6.14 -18.02 14.65
CA ARG A 181 -7.44 -18.70 14.70
C ARG A 181 -8.44 -17.96 15.60
N ASP A 182 -8.01 -17.46 16.74
CA ASP A 182 -8.85 -16.69 17.66
C ASP A 182 -9.29 -15.36 17.04
N GLU A 183 -8.39 -14.64 16.37
CA GLU A 183 -8.70 -13.40 15.67
C GLU A 183 -9.60 -13.61 14.46
N GLU A 184 -9.39 -14.67 13.67
CA GLU A 184 -10.29 -15.07 12.57
C GLU A 184 -11.70 -15.37 13.10
N HIS A 185 -11.80 -16.06 14.24
CA HIS A 185 -13.09 -16.30 14.88
C HIS A 185 -13.76 -14.99 15.33
N LYS A 186 -13.02 -14.08 15.97
CA LYS A 186 -13.53 -12.75 16.36
C LYS A 186 -13.97 -11.92 15.17
N LEU A 187 -13.20 -11.93 14.08
CA LEU A 187 -13.55 -11.23 12.85
C LEU A 187 -14.85 -11.77 12.28
N LYS A 188 -14.99 -13.09 12.18
CA LYS A 188 -16.21 -13.73 11.69
C LYS A 188 -17.43 -13.39 12.52
N VAL A 189 -17.30 -13.35 13.86
CA VAL A 189 -18.39 -12.91 14.75
C VAL A 189 -18.76 -11.45 14.47
N LYS A 190 -17.77 -10.55 14.36
CA LYS A 190 -18.02 -9.13 14.05
C LYS A 190 -18.64 -8.92 12.67
N GLU A 191 -18.23 -9.68 11.65
CA GLU A 191 -18.83 -9.65 10.32
C GLU A 191 -20.30 -10.09 10.37
N GLN A 192 -20.61 -11.13 11.15
CA GLN A 192 -22.00 -11.58 11.36
C GLN A 192 -22.84 -10.52 12.10
N GLU A 193 -22.26 -9.83 13.10
CA GLU A 193 -22.91 -8.71 13.79
C GLU A 193 -23.08 -7.47 12.89
N GLN A 194 -22.15 -7.24 11.97
CA GLN A 194 -22.18 -6.11 11.04
C GLN A 194 -23.12 -6.34 9.86
N ALA A 195 -23.35 -7.59 9.43
CA ALA A 195 -24.24 -7.94 8.33
C ALA A 195 -25.66 -7.31 8.43
N PRO A 196 -26.39 -7.38 9.56
CA PRO A 196 -27.69 -6.71 9.67
C PRO A 196 -27.57 -5.19 9.60
N LEU A 197 -26.51 -4.61 10.18
CA LEU A 197 -26.25 -3.17 10.12
C LEU A 197 -26.01 -2.71 8.68
N GLN A 198 -25.18 -3.43 7.92
CA GLN A 198 -24.98 -3.18 6.49
C GLN A 198 -26.29 -3.29 5.71
N SER A 199 -27.10 -4.32 5.97
CA SER A 199 -28.44 -4.41 5.37
C SER A 199 -29.34 -3.22 5.72
N THR A 200 -29.27 -2.69 6.95
CA THR A 200 -30.03 -1.49 7.32
C THR A 200 -29.51 -0.23 6.63
N VAL A 201 -28.19 -0.07 6.48
CA VAL A 201 -27.58 1.03 5.74
C VAL A 201 -28.00 0.97 4.27
N ASP A 202 -28.00 -0.21 3.65
CA ASP A 202 -28.45 -0.41 2.27
C ASP A 202 -29.95 -0.11 2.10
N LYS A 203 -30.78 -0.43 3.10
CA LYS A 203 -32.21 -0.07 3.09
C LYS A 203 -32.40 1.45 3.24
N LEU A 204 -31.67 2.08 4.14
CA LEU A 204 -31.74 3.52 4.37
C LEU A 204 -31.24 4.30 3.15
N SER A 205 -30.18 3.85 2.49
CA SER A 205 -29.66 4.50 1.28
C SER A 205 -30.66 4.42 0.12
N LYS A 206 -31.34 3.27 -0.06
CA LYS A 206 -32.45 3.13 -1.00
C LYS A 206 -33.61 4.05 -0.65
N TRP A 207 -34.02 4.09 0.62
CA TRP A 207 -35.11 4.94 1.06
C TRP A 207 -34.79 6.44 0.89
N GLN A 208 -33.56 6.86 1.14
CA GLN A 208 -33.08 8.22 0.84
C GLN A 208 -33.15 8.53 -0.66
N ALA A 209 -32.75 7.59 -1.52
CA ALA A 209 -32.86 7.76 -2.97
C ALA A 209 -34.32 7.87 -3.43
N ASP A 210 -35.22 7.08 -2.84
CA ASP A 210 -36.66 7.12 -3.13
C ASP A 210 -37.29 8.45 -2.68
N ILE A 211 -36.92 8.97 -1.51
CA ILE A 211 -37.33 10.31 -1.05
C ILE A 211 -36.84 11.38 -2.01
N ALA A 212 -35.55 11.36 -2.37
CA ALA A 212 -35.00 12.35 -3.30
C ALA A 212 -35.69 12.31 -4.67
N ALA A 213 -36.07 11.12 -5.15
CA ALA A 213 -36.83 10.95 -6.39
C ALA A 213 -38.26 11.49 -6.27
N THR A 214 -38.96 11.18 -5.18
CA THR A 214 -40.33 11.68 -4.93
C THR A 214 -40.37 13.18 -4.70
N ASP A 215 -39.41 13.76 -3.95
CA ASP A 215 -39.26 15.21 -3.78
C ASP A 215 -39.01 15.89 -5.12
N LYS A 216 -38.14 15.33 -5.98
CA LYS A 216 -37.90 15.87 -7.31
C LYS A 216 -39.16 15.84 -8.18
N GLN A 217 -39.93 14.74 -8.11
CA GLN A 217 -41.19 14.61 -8.84
C GLN A 217 -42.25 15.59 -8.33
N LEU A 218 -42.43 15.68 -7.01
CA LEU A 218 -43.36 16.62 -6.39
C LEU A 218 -42.98 18.07 -6.70
N PHE A 219 -41.70 18.42 -6.56
CA PHE A 219 -41.21 19.75 -6.90
C PHE A 219 -41.45 20.09 -8.37
N SER A 220 -41.26 19.12 -9.28
CA SER A 220 -41.57 19.32 -10.69
C SER A 220 -43.07 19.55 -10.94
N SER A 221 -43.94 18.78 -10.28
CA SER A 221 -45.39 18.89 -10.40
C SER A 221 -45.90 20.23 -9.84
N VAL A 222 -45.47 20.60 -8.62
CA VAL A 222 -45.80 21.89 -7.99
C VAL A 222 -45.27 23.05 -8.84
N LYS A 223 -44.05 22.94 -9.38
CA LYS A 223 -43.49 23.95 -10.28
C LYS A 223 -44.33 24.11 -11.56
N HIS A 224 -44.83 23.02 -12.13
CA HIS A 224 -45.71 23.07 -13.29
C HIS A 224 -47.08 23.69 -12.95
N GLU A 225 -47.67 23.32 -11.82
CA GLU A 225 -48.95 23.87 -11.39
C GLU A 225 -48.85 25.37 -11.04
N LEU A 226 -47.77 25.78 -10.38
CA LEU A 226 -47.51 27.18 -10.07
C LEU A 226 -47.31 28.00 -11.34
N ARG A 227 -46.55 27.49 -12.33
CA ARG A 227 -46.44 28.15 -13.64
C ARG A 227 -47.78 28.32 -14.34
N ARG A 228 -48.64 27.29 -14.29
CA ARG A 228 -49.99 27.36 -14.87
C ARG A 228 -50.81 28.46 -14.21
N LYS A 229 -50.82 28.52 -12.86
CA LYS A 229 -51.53 29.58 -12.13
C LYS A 229 -50.99 30.98 -12.43
N ILE A 230 -49.66 31.12 -12.54
CA ILE A 230 -49.04 32.40 -12.93
C ILE A 230 -49.54 32.82 -14.32
N GLN A 231 -49.53 31.91 -15.31
CA GLN A 231 -50.04 32.21 -16.65
C GLN A 231 -51.54 32.56 -16.66
N GLU A 232 -52.34 31.88 -15.84
CA GLU A 232 -53.78 32.19 -15.69
C GLU A 232 -54.00 33.59 -15.12
N GLU A 233 -53.24 33.98 -14.09
CA GLU A 233 -53.29 35.32 -13.49
C GLU A 233 -52.72 36.39 -14.42
N GLU A 234 -51.64 36.11 -15.17
CA GLU A 234 -51.13 37.01 -16.21
C GLU A 234 -52.19 37.27 -17.29
N GLY A 235 -52.84 36.22 -17.79
CA GLY A 235 -53.94 36.36 -18.75
C GLY A 235 -55.18 37.04 -18.17
N ARG A 236 -55.43 36.93 -16.86
CA ARG A 236 -56.48 37.68 -16.17
C ARG A 236 -56.11 39.16 -16.07
N ASN A 237 -54.87 39.47 -15.76
CA ASN A 237 -54.36 40.83 -15.63
C ASN A 237 -54.33 41.55 -16.99
N GLU A 238 -53.99 40.85 -18.08
CA GLU A 238 -54.11 41.38 -19.44
C GLU A 238 -55.55 41.73 -19.81
N ARG A 239 -56.52 40.87 -19.45
CA ARG A 239 -57.95 41.17 -19.65
C ARG A 239 -58.39 42.37 -18.82
N MET A 240 -57.95 42.45 -17.55
CA MET A 240 -58.23 43.60 -16.70
C MET A 240 -57.65 44.88 -17.29
N LYS A 241 -56.44 44.85 -17.84
CA LYS A 241 -55.82 45.99 -18.51
C LYS A 241 -56.63 46.45 -19.72
N LYS A 242 -57.16 45.53 -20.54
CA LYS A 242 -58.08 45.88 -21.64
C LYS A 242 -59.33 46.59 -21.13
N TYR A 243 -59.94 46.09 -20.04
CA TYR A 243 -61.10 46.77 -19.45
C TYR A 243 -60.75 48.15 -18.90
N VAL A 244 -59.56 48.34 -18.31
CA VAL A 244 -59.09 49.66 -17.88
C VAL A 244 -58.92 50.60 -19.07
N ASP A 245 -58.34 50.13 -20.18
CA ASP A 245 -58.17 50.92 -21.40
C ASP A 245 -59.52 51.28 -22.05
N GLU A 246 -60.50 50.36 -22.02
CA GLU A 246 -61.87 50.60 -22.48
C GLU A 246 -62.60 51.64 -21.61
N ILE A 247 -62.50 51.54 -20.28
CA ILE A 247 -63.06 52.54 -19.35
C ILE A 247 -62.44 53.92 -19.61
N ALA A 248 -61.11 54.00 -19.78
CA ALA A 248 -60.43 55.25 -20.12
C ALA A 248 -60.84 55.81 -21.50
N GLY A 249 -61.35 54.98 -22.40
CA GLY A 249 -61.99 55.39 -23.66
C GLY A 249 -63.35 56.06 -23.41
N PHE A 250 -64.22 55.40 -22.65
CA PHE A 250 -65.54 55.94 -22.30
C PHE A 250 -65.45 57.23 -21.48
N GLU A 251 -64.51 57.34 -20.55
CA GLU A 251 -64.29 58.57 -19.77
C GLU A 251 -63.93 59.78 -20.66
N ARG A 252 -63.18 59.57 -21.75
CA ARG A 252 -62.87 60.62 -22.73
C ARG A 252 -64.11 61.08 -23.51
N GLU A 253 -64.97 60.14 -23.90
CA GLU A 253 -66.20 60.43 -24.64
C GLU A 253 -67.21 61.21 -23.79
N VAL A 254 -67.34 60.87 -22.51
CA VAL A 254 -68.19 61.60 -21.55
C VAL A 254 -67.65 63.02 -21.29
N ALA A 255 -66.32 63.19 -21.23
CA ALA A 255 -65.71 64.50 -21.02
C ALA A 255 -65.93 65.45 -22.21
N GLU A 256 -66.05 64.93 -23.42
CA GLU A 256 -66.29 65.72 -24.63
C GLU A 256 -67.76 66.18 -24.74
N SER A 257 -68.71 65.27 -24.48
CA SER A 257 -70.15 65.62 -24.42
C SER A 257 -70.47 66.62 -23.30
N SER A 258 -69.83 66.49 -22.13
CA SER A 258 -70.04 67.43 -21.02
C SER A 258 -69.52 68.85 -21.32
N ARG A 259 -68.59 69.01 -22.26
CA ARG A 259 -68.13 70.35 -22.69
C ARG A 259 -69.17 71.07 -23.54
N GLU A 260 -69.91 70.33 -24.37
CA GLU A 260 -70.95 70.88 -25.23
C GLU A 260 -72.13 71.42 -24.42
N ASP A 261 -72.57 70.68 -23.39
CA ASP A 261 -73.66 71.10 -22.50
C ASP A 261 -73.35 72.37 -21.68
N VAL A 262 -72.08 72.54 -21.27
CA VAL A 262 -71.64 73.70 -20.46
C VAL A 262 -71.67 75.00 -21.27
N GLU A 263 -71.46 74.94 -22.59
CA GLU A 263 -71.54 76.12 -23.48
C GLU A 263 -72.99 76.57 -23.74
N GLU A 264 -73.96 75.66 -23.71
CA GLU A 264 -75.38 75.99 -23.91
C GLU A 264 -75.99 76.69 -22.68
N ILE A 265 -75.63 76.24 -21.47
CA ILE A 265 -76.07 76.86 -20.21
C ILE A 265 -75.59 78.33 -20.09
N LYS A 266 -74.41 78.66 -20.63
CA LYS A 266 -73.90 80.04 -20.62
C LYS A 266 -74.76 81.00 -21.46
N ARG A 267 -75.33 80.56 -22.58
CA ARG A 267 -76.17 81.43 -23.44
C ARG A 267 -77.51 81.76 -22.80
N LEU A 268 -78.12 80.80 -22.10
CA LEU A 268 -79.43 80.98 -21.48
C LEU A 268 -79.42 81.97 -20.30
N ASN A 269 -78.31 82.02 -19.55
CA ASN A 269 -78.16 82.96 -18.44
C ASN A 269 -78.06 84.43 -18.88
N ASP A 270 -77.47 84.72 -20.04
CA ASP A 270 -77.25 86.09 -20.51
C ASP A 270 -78.57 86.78 -20.93
N LEU A 271 -79.50 86.01 -21.50
CA LEU A 271 -80.84 86.49 -21.90
C LEU A 271 -81.72 86.86 -20.69
N SER A 272 -81.58 86.12 -19.58
CA SER A 272 -82.33 86.36 -18.34
C SER A 272 -81.91 87.67 -17.66
N ASN A 273 -80.60 87.95 -17.64
CA ASN A 273 -80.04 89.17 -17.04
C ASN A 273 -80.47 90.44 -17.79
N GLN A 274 -80.57 90.39 -19.13
CA GLN A 274 -81.02 91.54 -19.94
C GLN A 274 -82.48 91.94 -19.66
N ARG A 275 -83.36 90.97 -19.38
CA ARG A 275 -84.80 91.22 -19.09
C ARG A 275 -85.01 91.87 -17.72
N LEU A 276 -84.25 91.44 -16.72
CA LEU A 276 -84.28 92.04 -15.38
C LEU A 276 -83.79 93.50 -15.38
N GLU A 277 -82.78 93.82 -16.19
CA GLU A 277 -82.26 95.19 -16.29
C GLU A 277 -83.27 96.14 -16.98
N LEU A 278 -84.05 95.67 -17.97
CA LEU A 278 -85.14 96.45 -18.57
C LEU A 278 -86.23 96.80 -17.55
N LEU A 279 -86.57 95.87 -16.65
CA LEU A 279 -87.51 96.12 -15.57
C LEU A 279 -86.99 97.20 -14.61
N ARG A 280 -85.70 97.13 -14.24
CA ARG A 280 -85.05 98.10 -13.36
C ARG A 280 -85.13 99.54 -13.89
N ARG A 281 -84.96 99.73 -15.20
CA ARG A 281 -85.05 101.05 -15.84
C ARG A 281 -86.46 101.64 -15.84
N ARG A 282 -87.49 100.80 -15.93
CA ARG A 282 -88.89 101.24 -16.09
C ARG A 282 -89.61 101.41 -14.76
N SER A 283 -89.29 100.57 -13.77
CA SER A 283 -89.72 100.73 -12.38
C SER A 283 -88.74 100.02 -11.46
N ARG A 284 -88.02 100.82 -10.66
CA ARG A 284 -87.08 100.29 -9.65
C ARG A 284 -87.80 99.47 -8.59
N ASP A 285 -89.00 99.90 -8.18
CA ASP A 285 -89.82 99.23 -7.19
C ASP A 285 -90.26 97.83 -7.67
N ALA A 286 -90.66 97.71 -8.94
CA ALA A 286 -91.05 96.43 -9.53
C ALA A 286 -89.84 95.48 -9.70
N TYR A 287 -88.66 96.02 -9.98
CA TYR A 287 -87.43 95.23 -10.02
C TYR A 287 -87.04 94.69 -8.63
N GLU A 288 -87.05 95.53 -7.60
CA GLU A 288 -86.71 95.10 -6.24
C GLU A 288 -87.73 94.08 -5.69
N ALA A 289 -89.01 94.24 -6.02
CA ALA A 289 -90.05 93.25 -5.72
C ALA A 289 -89.84 91.92 -6.47
N THR A 290 -89.32 91.95 -7.71
CA THR A 290 -89.02 90.75 -8.51
C THR A 290 -87.83 89.98 -7.96
N VAL A 291 -86.75 90.67 -7.59
CA VAL A 291 -85.58 90.05 -6.95
C VAL A 291 -85.96 89.45 -5.60
N TRP A 292 -86.79 90.16 -4.83
CA TRP A 292 -87.30 89.62 -3.57
C TRP A 292 -88.16 88.38 -3.78
N LEU A 293 -89.03 88.39 -4.79
CA LEU A 293 -89.87 87.26 -5.15
C LEU A 293 -89.02 86.03 -5.49
N GLN A 294 -87.99 86.17 -6.33
CA GLN A 294 -87.07 85.09 -6.68
C GLN A 294 -86.37 84.46 -5.46
N GLN A 295 -86.04 85.28 -4.45
CA GLN A 295 -85.41 84.80 -3.21
C GLN A 295 -86.41 84.13 -2.24
N ASN A 296 -87.71 84.33 -2.43
CA ASN A 296 -88.76 83.94 -1.49
C ASN A 296 -89.89 83.14 -2.16
N GLU A 297 -89.67 82.56 -3.35
CA GLU A 297 -90.71 81.83 -4.12
C GLU A 297 -91.34 80.70 -3.29
N GLY A 298 -90.56 80.02 -2.44
CA GLY A 298 -91.05 78.92 -1.60
C GLY A 298 -91.99 79.32 -0.45
N ARG A 299 -92.33 80.60 -0.29
CA ARG A 299 -93.27 81.08 0.75
C ARG A 299 -94.73 81.15 0.28
N PHE A 300 -94.97 81.07 -1.02
CA PHE A 300 -96.30 81.19 -1.62
C PHE A 300 -96.81 79.81 -2.04
N LYS A 301 -98.13 79.61 -2.03
CA LYS A 301 -98.73 78.31 -2.36
C LYS A 301 -98.72 78.06 -3.88
N GLY A 302 -98.92 79.10 -4.67
CA GLY A 302 -98.82 79.07 -6.13
C GLY A 302 -97.73 79.99 -6.68
N LYS A 303 -97.56 79.96 -8.00
CA LYS A 303 -96.54 80.76 -8.66
C LYS A 303 -97.01 82.21 -8.78
N ILE A 304 -96.20 83.13 -8.26
CA ILE A 304 -96.32 84.55 -8.56
C ILE A 304 -95.37 84.81 -9.72
N TYR A 305 -95.92 85.25 -10.84
CA TYR A 305 -95.15 85.64 -12.00
C TYR A 305 -94.66 87.08 -11.81
N PRO A 306 -93.37 87.34 -12.09
CA PRO A 306 -92.83 88.69 -12.08
C PRO A 306 -93.51 89.54 -13.16
N PRO A 307 -93.29 90.87 -13.17
CA PRO A 307 -94.03 91.80 -14.00
C PRO A 307 -94.12 91.31 -15.44
N ILE A 308 -95.31 91.41 -16.04
CA ILE A 308 -95.63 90.82 -17.36
C ILE A 308 -94.55 91.15 -18.41
N MET A 309 -93.96 92.35 -18.35
CA MET A 309 -92.86 92.75 -19.24
C MET A 309 -91.59 91.88 -19.20
N THR A 310 -91.37 91.07 -18.14
CA THR A 310 -90.22 90.15 -18.02
C THR A 310 -90.51 88.75 -18.54
N GLN A 311 -91.79 88.37 -18.61
CA GLN A 311 -92.25 87.06 -19.08
C GLN A 311 -92.75 87.10 -20.53
N ALA A 312 -93.18 88.26 -21.00
CA ALA A 312 -93.55 88.48 -22.39
C ALA A 312 -92.30 88.56 -23.28
N GLY A 313 -91.89 87.45 -23.86
CA GLY A 313 -91.00 87.44 -25.02
C GLY A 313 -91.80 87.76 -26.26
N SER A 314 -91.67 88.97 -26.82
CA SER A 314 -92.29 89.28 -28.12
C SER A 314 -91.40 88.72 -29.24
N PRO A 315 -91.87 87.75 -30.05
CA PRO A 315 -91.30 87.54 -31.36
C PRO A 315 -91.76 88.69 -32.27
N PHE A 316 -90.85 89.65 -32.52
CA PHE A 316 -90.79 90.48 -33.73
C PHE A 316 -91.81 91.61 -34.02
N PHE A 317 -91.25 92.60 -34.75
CA PHE A 317 -91.74 93.71 -35.59
C PHE A 317 -92.90 94.64 -35.16
N ASP A 318 -93.90 94.22 -34.39
CA ASP A 318 -95.08 95.08 -34.11
C ASP A 318 -95.28 95.42 -32.62
N ALA A 319 -94.30 95.13 -31.77
CA ALA A 319 -94.34 95.37 -30.32
C ALA A 319 -94.71 96.82 -29.95
N LYS A 320 -94.34 97.82 -30.77
CA LYS A 320 -94.66 99.24 -30.53
C LYS A 320 -96.17 99.50 -30.51
N TYR A 321 -96.94 98.81 -31.34
CA TYR A 321 -98.40 98.98 -31.42
C TYR A 321 -99.10 98.30 -30.26
N VAL A 322 -98.60 97.14 -29.80
CA VAL A 322 -99.18 96.39 -28.67
C VAL A 322 -98.85 97.07 -27.33
N GLU A 323 -97.61 97.51 -27.13
CA GLU A 323 -97.19 98.18 -25.88
C GLU A 323 -97.94 99.49 -25.62
N THR A 324 -98.37 100.20 -26.67
CA THR A 324 -99.11 101.46 -26.52
C THR A 324 -100.55 101.23 -26.04
N GLN A 325 -101.14 100.06 -26.31
CA GLN A 325 -102.52 99.74 -25.96
C GLN A 325 -102.66 99.16 -24.54
N ILE A 326 -101.56 98.69 -23.94
CA ILE A 326 -101.55 98.16 -22.58
C ILE A 326 -101.03 99.25 -21.63
N PRO A 327 -101.80 99.70 -20.63
CA PRO A 327 -101.33 100.67 -19.66
C PRO A 327 -100.04 100.19 -18.97
N VAL A 328 -99.06 101.09 -18.80
CA VAL A 328 -97.76 100.77 -18.19
C VAL A 328 -97.92 100.13 -16.79
N LYS A 329 -98.95 100.52 -16.05
CA LYS A 329 -99.30 99.94 -14.73
C LYS A 329 -99.68 98.46 -14.77
N ASP A 330 -100.14 97.96 -15.91
CA ASP A 330 -100.55 96.56 -16.10
C ASP A 330 -99.36 95.74 -16.63
N LEU A 331 -98.50 96.32 -17.48
CA LEU A 331 -97.21 95.71 -17.86
C LEU A 331 -96.26 95.52 -16.67
N LEU A 332 -96.35 96.41 -15.68
CA LEU A 332 -95.60 96.35 -14.42
C LEU A 332 -96.31 95.54 -13.33
N ALA A 333 -97.47 94.96 -13.61
CA ALA A 333 -98.21 94.19 -12.63
C ALA A 333 -97.63 92.79 -12.45
N PHE A 334 -97.50 92.37 -11.20
CA PHE A 334 -97.25 90.98 -10.84
C PHE A 334 -98.52 90.17 -11.03
N VAL A 335 -98.39 88.97 -11.56
CA VAL A 335 -99.54 88.10 -11.80
C VAL A 335 -99.45 86.93 -10.84
N ALA A 336 -100.44 86.75 -9.96
CA ALA A 336 -100.49 85.61 -9.06
C ALA A 336 -101.62 84.67 -9.45
N GLU A 337 -101.37 83.36 -9.31
CA GLU A 337 -102.39 82.33 -9.53
C GLU A 337 -103.50 82.37 -8.47
N TYR A 338 -103.14 82.70 -7.22
CA TYR A 338 -104.06 82.72 -6.10
C TYR A 338 -104.22 84.14 -5.51
N PRO A 339 -105.44 84.61 -5.22
CA PRO A 339 -105.69 85.91 -4.59
C PRO A 339 -105.01 86.06 -3.23
N GLU A 340 -104.93 84.98 -2.44
CA GLU A 340 -104.35 84.98 -1.11
C GLU A 340 -102.84 85.27 -1.16
N ASP A 341 -102.15 84.63 -2.11
CA ASP A 341 -100.72 84.83 -2.35
C ASP A 341 -100.44 86.24 -2.86
N LEU A 342 -101.31 86.79 -3.74
CA LEU A 342 -101.19 88.17 -4.20
C LEU A 342 -101.30 89.17 -3.05
N ASN A 343 -102.28 88.99 -2.18
CA ASN A 343 -102.49 89.88 -1.03
C ASN A 343 -101.33 89.79 -0.04
N SER A 344 -100.82 88.59 0.23
CA SER A 344 -99.64 88.40 1.07
C SER A 344 -98.38 89.02 0.45
N PHE A 345 -98.19 88.87 -0.86
CA PHE A 345 -97.08 89.46 -1.59
C PHE A 345 -97.16 90.99 -1.60
N LEU A 346 -98.30 91.56 -2.02
CA LEU A 346 -98.51 93.01 -2.05
C LEU A 346 -98.43 93.61 -0.64
N GLY A 347 -98.98 92.95 0.38
CA GLY A 347 -98.85 93.40 1.78
C GLY A 347 -97.40 93.42 2.24
N THR A 348 -96.63 92.36 1.99
CA THR A 348 -95.21 92.32 2.38
C THR A 348 -94.39 93.38 1.64
N VAL A 349 -94.61 93.53 0.33
CA VAL A 349 -93.84 94.41 -0.54
C VAL A 349 -94.23 95.89 -0.35
N ARG A 350 -95.52 96.21 -0.15
CA ARG A 350 -96.00 97.58 0.07
C ARG A 350 -95.84 98.02 1.52
N ASP A 351 -96.18 97.18 2.51
CA ASP A 351 -96.21 97.63 3.91
C ASP A 351 -94.84 97.54 4.58
N THR A 352 -94.04 96.52 4.25
CA THR A 352 -92.73 96.31 4.89
C THR A 352 -91.60 97.01 4.14
N ARG A 353 -91.71 97.14 2.81
CA ARG A 353 -90.65 97.72 1.96
C ARG A 353 -91.06 99.02 1.25
N ASN A 354 -92.29 99.49 1.44
CA ASN A 354 -92.81 100.72 0.85
C ASN A 354 -92.68 100.79 -0.69
N LEU A 355 -92.75 99.63 -1.37
CA LEU A 355 -92.59 99.53 -2.82
C LEU A 355 -93.95 99.63 -3.52
N ARG A 356 -94.05 100.53 -4.50
CA ARG A 356 -95.31 100.78 -5.23
C ARG A 356 -95.45 99.84 -6.42
N VAL A 357 -95.84 98.61 -6.16
CA VAL A 357 -96.09 97.60 -7.21
C VAL A 357 -97.56 97.32 -7.39
N ASN A 358 -97.97 97.02 -8.62
CA ASN A 358 -99.33 96.59 -8.94
C ASN A 358 -99.39 95.06 -9.02
N GLY A 359 -100.56 94.49 -8.77
CA GLY A 359 -100.77 93.05 -8.77
C GLY A 359 -102.13 92.71 -9.35
N VAL A 360 -102.19 91.66 -10.16
CA VAL A 360 -103.39 91.15 -10.81
C VAL A 360 -103.47 89.65 -10.54
N VAL A 361 -104.67 89.13 -10.29
CA VAL A 361 -104.90 87.69 -10.17
C VAL A 361 -105.27 87.14 -11.54
N VAL A 362 -104.80 85.94 -11.87
CA VAL A 362 -105.19 85.25 -13.10
C VAL A 362 -106.72 85.04 -13.10
N PRO A 363 -107.45 85.42 -14.18
CA PRO A 363 -108.87 85.12 -14.30
C PRO A 363 -109.14 83.61 -14.29
N SER A 364 -110.27 83.19 -13.74
CA SER A 364 -110.69 81.77 -13.73
C SER A 364 -111.05 81.20 -15.12
N GLU A 365 -111.01 82.04 -16.16
CA GLU A 365 -111.34 81.68 -17.54
C GLU A 365 -110.07 81.29 -18.33
N SER A 366 -110.12 80.18 -19.06
CA SER A 366 -109.00 79.70 -19.89
C SER A 366 -108.75 80.61 -21.09
N LEU A 367 -107.50 80.73 -21.56
CA LEU A 367 -107.12 81.50 -22.76
C LEU A 367 -107.95 81.17 -24.01
N GLU A 368 -108.48 79.95 -24.11
CA GLU A 368 -109.30 79.49 -25.24
C GLU A 368 -110.71 80.10 -25.29
N SER A 369 -111.20 80.70 -24.19
CA SER A 369 -112.51 81.36 -24.15
C SER A 369 -112.50 82.75 -24.82
N PHE A 370 -111.32 83.37 -24.95
CA PHE A 370 -111.15 84.69 -25.56
C PHE A 370 -111.19 84.61 -27.10
N LYS A 371 -112.40 84.46 -27.65
CA LYS A 371 -112.63 84.49 -29.10
C LYS A 371 -112.88 85.93 -29.58
N PRO A 372 -112.20 86.41 -30.63
CA PRO A 372 -112.38 87.77 -31.12
C PRO A 372 -113.81 87.97 -31.65
N ARG A 373 -114.43 89.12 -31.30
CA ARG A 373 -115.81 89.45 -31.71
C ARG A 373 -116.02 89.52 -33.22
N ARG A 374 -114.94 89.61 -33.99
CA ARG A 374 -114.91 89.50 -35.44
C ARG A 374 -113.80 88.55 -35.86
N PRO A 375 -114.03 87.67 -36.83
CA PRO A 375 -112.95 86.92 -37.47
C PRO A 375 -111.91 87.87 -38.08
N LEU A 376 -110.63 87.47 -38.07
CA LEU A 376 -109.55 88.23 -38.73
C LEU A 376 -109.84 88.54 -40.21
N SER A 377 -110.71 87.78 -40.87
CA SER A 377 -111.15 87.97 -42.25
C SER A 377 -112.13 89.13 -42.48
N GLU A 378 -112.74 89.70 -41.44
CA GLU A 378 -113.74 90.79 -41.53
C GLU A 378 -113.21 92.15 -41.01
N ILE A 379 -111.92 92.22 -40.67
CA ILE A 379 -111.22 93.44 -40.26
C ILE A 379 -110.45 93.93 -41.50
N ARG A 380 -110.96 94.99 -42.14
CA ARG A 380 -110.31 95.70 -43.25
C ARG A 380 -109.33 96.75 -42.76
#